data_AF-A0A368L5T4-F1
#
_entry.id   AF-A0A368L5T4-F1
#
_cell.length_a   1.000
_cell.length_b   1.000
_cell.length_c   1.000
_cell.angle_alpha   90.00
_cell.angle_beta   90.00
_cell.angle_gamma   90.00
#
_symmetry.space_group_name_H-M   'P 1'
#
loop_
_entity.id
_entity.type
_entity.pdbx_description
1 polymer ?
#
loop_
_entity_poly.entity_id
_entity_poly.type
_entity_poly.pdbx_seq_one_letter_code
_entity_poly.pdbx_strand_id
1 'polypeptide(L)'
;MNAFLDTLIWLANFPATFGYASVFIAAFSSFGLLMLAFRSGGASGPGDRLRQLRVERGLAPADDGPSRPDVLGLLRRWFFRIVALVVLSSGAIGLASLIFGPVTAGYIYEHGVQVTAEQVDHDYVRFTAEDGTAYTLPHSFFTPPSYPDDTSLAFADQPVVRYLPDHPQAYVLDTRASLDSAGEPVGD
;
A
#
# COMPACT_ATOMS: atom_id res chain seq x y z
N MET A 1 -3.32 22.61 -3.70
CA MET A 1 -3.43 21.18 -3.36
C MET A 1 -4.18 20.45 -4.47
N ASN A 2 -3.70 19.29 -4.87
CA ASN A 2 -4.33 18.46 -5.89
C ASN A 2 -4.97 17.28 -5.17
N ALA A 3 -6.23 17.44 -4.74
CA ALA A 3 -6.94 16.49 -3.87
C ALA A 3 -6.86 15.03 -4.36
N PHE A 4 -6.86 14.83 -5.69
CA PHE A 4 -6.69 13.50 -6.27
C PHE A 4 -5.32 12.89 -5.95
N LEU A 5 -4.26 13.68 -6.09
CA LEU A 5 -2.89 13.23 -5.83
C LEU A 5 -2.65 13.04 -4.33
N ASP A 6 -3.23 13.90 -3.48
CA ASP A 6 -3.21 13.74 -2.03
C ASP A 6 -3.85 12.41 -1.61
N THR A 7 -4.97 12.03 -2.22
CA THR A 7 -5.61 10.72 -2.00
C THR A 7 -4.74 9.55 -2.47
N LEU A 8 -4.05 9.68 -3.61
CA LEU A 8 -3.14 8.63 -4.08
C LEU A 8 -1.94 8.46 -3.13
N ILE A 9 -1.39 9.57 -2.65
CA ILE A 9 -0.27 9.56 -1.69
C ILE A 9 -0.73 8.99 -0.36
N TRP A 10 -1.92 9.36 0.11
CA TRP A 10 -2.51 8.76 1.30
C TRP A 10 -2.67 7.24 1.17
N LEU A 11 -3.19 6.75 0.04
CA LEU A 11 -3.34 5.32 -0.21
C LEU A 11 -1.99 4.59 -0.25
N ALA A 12 -0.97 5.22 -0.84
CA ALA A 12 0.38 4.69 -0.90
C ALA A 12 1.14 4.80 0.44
N ASN A 13 0.75 5.73 1.32
CA ASN A 13 1.44 5.97 2.58
C ASN A 13 1.33 4.78 3.52
N PHE A 14 0.17 4.13 3.58
CA PHE A 14 -0.01 2.95 4.44
C PHE A 14 1.02 1.85 4.16
N PRO A 15 1.16 1.31 2.92
CA PRO A 15 2.18 0.31 2.66
C PRO A 15 3.61 0.84 2.76
N ALA A 16 3.82 2.15 2.58
CA ALA A 16 5.13 2.77 2.76
C ALA A 16 5.55 2.80 4.24
N THR A 17 4.68 3.26 5.14
CA THR A 17 4.92 3.30 6.59
C THR A 17 5.03 1.88 7.17
N PHE A 18 4.22 0.94 6.68
CA PHE A 18 4.25 -0.46 7.09
C PHE A 18 4.98 -1.34 6.08
N GLY A 19 6.17 -0.91 5.64
CA GLY A 19 6.93 -1.57 4.58
C GLY A 19 7.17 -3.06 4.86
N TYR A 20 7.63 -3.39 6.07
CA TYR A 20 7.87 -4.79 6.47
C TYR A 20 6.60 -5.66 6.37
N ALA A 21 5.49 -5.20 6.96
CA ALA A 21 4.23 -5.95 6.93
C ALA A 21 3.70 -6.10 5.50
N SER A 22 3.81 -5.06 4.68
CA SER A 22 3.37 -5.05 3.29
C SER A 22 4.16 -6.04 2.44
N VAL A 23 5.48 -6.07 2.58
CA VAL A 23 6.35 -7.04 1.90
C VAL A 23 6.03 -8.46 2.35
N PHE A 24 5.83 -8.69 3.64
CA PHE A 24 5.46 -10.00 4.18
C PHE A 24 4.11 -10.48 3.61
N ILE A 25 3.08 -9.65 3.68
CA ILE A 25 1.76 -9.96 3.11
C ILE A 25 1.88 -10.27 1.62
N ALA A 26 2.64 -9.47 0.88
CA ALA A 26 2.83 -9.67 -0.55
C ALA A 26 3.55 -10.98 -0.88
N ALA A 27 4.62 -11.32 -0.15
CA ALA A 27 5.36 -12.56 -0.36
C ALA A 27 4.49 -13.80 -0.12
N PHE A 28 3.77 -13.86 1.01
CA PHE A 28 2.91 -14.99 1.36
C PHE A 28 1.68 -15.10 0.45
N SER A 29 1.06 -13.97 0.12
CA SER A 29 -0.09 -13.95 -0.79
C SER A 29 0.29 -14.33 -2.21
N SER A 30 1.46 -13.88 -2.70
CA SER A 30 1.98 -14.25 -4.02
C SER A 30 2.28 -15.73 -4.10
N PHE A 31 2.81 -16.33 -3.02
CA PHE A 31 3.01 -17.76 -2.94
C PHE A 31 1.68 -18.54 -3.04
N GLY A 32 0.63 -18.08 -2.34
CA GLY A 32 -0.72 -18.65 -2.45
C GLY A 32 -1.32 -18.52 -3.86
N LEU A 33 -1.14 -17.37 -4.51
CA LEU A 33 -1.57 -17.13 -5.88
C LEU A 33 -0.81 -18.01 -6.89
N LEU A 34 0.51 -18.17 -6.71
CA LEU A 34 1.32 -19.08 -7.51
C LEU A 34 0.86 -20.53 -7.35
N MET A 35 0.63 -20.99 -6.12
CA MET A 35 0.07 -22.33 -5.88
C MET A 35 -1.28 -22.52 -6.58
N LEU A 36 -2.17 -21.51 -6.53
CA LEU A 36 -3.46 -21.55 -7.22
C LEU A 36 -3.28 -21.57 -8.74
N ALA A 37 -2.33 -20.80 -9.28
CA ALA A 37 -2.00 -20.79 -10.71
C ALA A 37 -1.44 -22.14 -11.18
N PHE A 38 -0.53 -22.75 -10.43
CA PHE A 38 0.01 -24.08 -10.75
C PHE A 38 -1.03 -25.20 -10.58
N ARG A 39 -1.96 -25.06 -9.64
CA ARG A 39 -3.08 -26.01 -9.45
C ARG A 39 -4.17 -25.84 -10.52
N SER A 40 -4.41 -24.62 -11.01
CA SER A 40 -5.38 -24.32 -12.07
C SER A 40 -4.82 -24.43 -13.48
N GLY A 41 -3.49 -24.55 -13.64
CA GLY A 41 -2.82 -24.97 -14.87
C GLY A 41 -3.19 -26.40 -15.32
N GLY A 42 -3.95 -27.13 -14.50
CA GLY A 42 -4.63 -28.37 -14.86
C GLY A 42 -5.95 -28.16 -15.62
N ALA A 43 -6.06 -27.17 -16.51
CA ALA A 43 -7.14 -27.05 -17.51
C ALA A 43 -6.98 -28.09 -18.64
N SER A 44 -6.68 -29.32 -18.21
CA SER A 44 -6.78 -30.57 -18.95
C SER A 44 -7.21 -31.60 -17.92
N GLY A 45 -8.23 -31.26 -17.13
CA GLY A 45 -8.84 -32.20 -16.20
C GLY A 45 -9.27 -33.45 -16.97
N PRO A 46 -9.30 -34.64 -16.35
CA PRO A 46 -9.67 -35.87 -17.04
C PRO A 46 -10.96 -35.73 -17.85
N GLY A 47 -11.91 -34.93 -17.37
CA GLY A 47 -13.16 -34.62 -18.08
C GLY A 47 -13.00 -33.89 -19.41
N ASP A 48 -12.02 -33.00 -19.56
CA ASP A 48 -11.80 -32.21 -20.79
C ASP A 48 -11.12 -33.07 -21.87
N ARG A 49 -10.16 -33.89 -21.46
CA ARG A 49 -9.54 -34.90 -22.33
C ARG A 49 -10.53 -36.00 -22.73
N LEU A 50 -11.41 -36.42 -21.82
CA LEU A 50 -12.50 -37.36 -22.12
C LEU A 50 -13.57 -36.74 -23.03
N ARG A 51 -13.85 -35.44 -22.89
CA ARG A 51 -14.78 -34.71 -23.76
C ARG A 51 -14.20 -34.58 -25.16
N GLN A 52 -12.92 -34.24 -25.27
CA GLN A 52 -12.19 -34.20 -26.54
C GLN A 52 -12.15 -35.58 -27.21
N LEU A 53 -11.80 -36.65 -26.47
CA LEU A 53 -11.83 -38.03 -26.98
C LEU A 53 -13.24 -38.48 -27.38
N ARG A 54 -14.29 -37.99 -26.71
CA ARG A 54 -15.68 -38.30 -27.03
C ARG A 54 -16.12 -37.60 -28.33
N VAL A 55 -15.67 -36.37 -28.55
CA VAL A 55 -15.88 -35.61 -29.80
C VAL A 55 -15.14 -36.28 -30.96
N GLU A 56 -13.86 -36.64 -30.77
CA GLU A 56 -13.04 -37.33 -31.78
C GLU A 56 -13.59 -38.70 -32.17
N ARG A 57 -14.24 -39.41 -31.23
CA ARG A 57 -14.86 -40.72 -31.48
C ARG A 57 -16.32 -40.64 -31.93
N GLY A 58 -16.84 -39.44 -32.19
CA GLY A 58 -18.22 -39.26 -32.65
C GLY A 58 -19.29 -39.65 -31.62
N LEU A 59 -18.92 -39.72 -30.34
CA LEU A 59 -19.78 -40.04 -29.21
C LEU A 59 -20.33 -38.78 -28.52
N ALA A 60 -20.17 -37.62 -29.14
CA ALA A 60 -20.65 -36.36 -28.58
C ALA A 60 -22.19 -36.37 -28.50
N PRO A 61 -22.80 -36.13 -27.32
CA PRO A 61 -24.25 -35.98 -27.22
C PRO A 61 -24.69 -34.83 -28.13
N ALA A 62 -25.77 -35.04 -28.90
CA ALA A 62 -26.30 -34.07 -29.85
C ALA A 62 -26.97 -32.84 -29.18
N ASP A 63 -26.74 -32.60 -27.90
CA ASP A 63 -27.53 -31.66 -27.09
C ASP A 63 -26.70 -30.85 -26.08
N ASP A 64 -25.44 -30.53 -26.43
CA ASP A 64 -24.70 -29.47 -25.74
C ASP A 64 -25.09 -28.11 -26.35
N GLY A 65 -26.29 -27.62 -26.00
CA GLY A 65 -26.68 -26.23 -26.27
C GLY A 65 -25.65 -25.24 -25.70
N PRO A 66 -25.59 -23.99 -26.21
CA PRO A 66 -24.50 -23.06 -25.91
C PRO A 66 -24.31 -22.92 -24.39
N SER A 67 -23.12 -23.31 -23.92
CA SER A 67 -22.69 -23.18 -22.53
C SER A 67 -23.05 -21.79 -22.03
N ARG A 68 -23.92 -21.71 -21.01
CA ARG A 68 -24.25 -20.42 -20.38
C ARG A 68 -22.95 -19.74 -19.96
N PRO A 69 -22.79 -18.43 -20.21
CA PRO A 69 -21.59 -17.72 -19.81
C PRO A 69 -21.40 -17.89 -18.30
N ASP A 70 -20.23 -18.38 -17.90
CA ASP A 70 -19.85 -18.54 -16.49
C ASP A 70 -19.54 -17.16 -15.89
N VAL A 71 -20.60 -16.39 -15.65
CA VAL A 71 -20.54 -15.03 -15.07
C VAL A 71 -19.88 -15.06 -13.70
N LEU A 72 -20.15 -16.11 -12.91
CA LEU A 72 -19.56 -16.27 -11.58
C LEU A 72 -18.05 -16.53 -11.66
N GLY A 73 -17.62 -17.37 -12.61
CA GLY A 73 -16.20 -17.59 -12.89
C GLY A 73 -15.48 -16.34 -13.37
N LEU A 74 -16.14 -15.53 -14.22
CA LEU A 74 -15.62 -14.26 -14.70
C LEU A 74 -15.44 -13.26 -13.55
N LEU A 75 -16.47 -13.06 -12.72
CA LEU A 75 -16.43 -12.17 -11.55
C LEU A 75 -15.34 -12.60 -10.57
N ARG A 76 -15.28 -13.90 -10.25
CA ARG A 76 -14.24 -14.45 -9.37
C ARG A 76 -12.84 -14.20 -9.92
N ARG A 77 -12.63 -14.38 -11.22
CA ARG A 77 -11.32 -14.14 -11.87
C ARG A 77 -10.92 -12.68 -11.78
N TRP A 78 -11.84 -11.74 -12.00
CA TRP A 78 -11.58 -10.31 -11.87
C TRP A 78 -11.27 -9.91 -10.44
N PHE A 79 -12.04 -10.41 -9.46
CA PHE A 79 -11.79 -10.18 -8.05
C PHE A 79 -10.36 -10.59 -7.67
N PHE A 80 -9.94 -11.82 -7.99
CA PHE A 80 -8.58 -12.28 -7.68
C PHE A 80 -7.49 -11.49 -8.41
N ARG A 81 -7.74 -10.99 -9.62
CA ARG A 81 -6.79 -10.13 -10.35
C ARG A 81 -6.62 -8.78 -9.66
N ILE A 82 -7.72 -8.17 -9.23
CA ILE A 82 -7.68 -6.89 -8.51
C ILE A 82 -6.95 -7.06 -7.19
N VAL A 83 -7.29 -8.11 -6.41
CA VAL A 83 -6.59 -8.42 -5.15
C VAL A 83 -5.10 -8.66 -5.40
N ALA A 84 -4.74 -9.45 -6.42
CA ALA A 84 -3.34 -9.70 -6.76
C ALA A 84 -2.61 -8.40 -7.11
N LEU A 85 -3.23 -7.53 -7.92
CA LEU A 85 -2.66 -6.23 -8.28
C LEU A 85 -2.39 -5.39 -7.02
N VAL A 86 -3.38 -5.24 -6.14
CA VAL A 86 -3.29 -4.45 -4.90
C VAL A 86 -2.19 -4.97 -3.98
N VAL A 87 -2.14 -6.29 -3.79
CA VAL A 87 -1.15 -6.93 -2.92
C VAL A 87 0.27 -6.79 -3.49
N LEU A 88 0.44 -6.98 -4.80
CA LEU A 88 1.74 -6.83 -5.45
C LEU A 88 2.22 -5.37 -5.44
N SER A 89 1.33 -4.41 -5.72
CA SER A 89 1.67 -2.99 -5.65
C SER A 89 2.02 -2.56 -4.22
N SER A 90 1.24 -3.03 -3.23
CA SER A 90 1.53 -2.79 -1.81
C SER A 90 2.89 -3.36 -1.40
N GLY A 91 3.23 -4.58 -1.85
CA GLY A 91 4.54 -5.18 -1.61
C GLY A 91 5.68 -4.41 -2.26
N ALA A 92 5.50 -3.94 -3.49
CA ALA A 92 6.50 -3.14 -4.20
C ALA A 92 6.76 -1.80 -3.50
N ILE A 93 5.70 -1.10 -3.08
CA ILE A 93 5.79 0.16 -2.33
C ILE A 93 6.49 -0.07 -0.98
N GLY A 94 6.10 -1.11 -0.25
CA GLY A 94 6.72 -1.45 1.02
C GLY A 94 8.19 -1.81 0.90
N LEU A 95 8.56 -2.56 -0.15
CA LEU A 95 9.95 -2.91 -0.44
C LEU A 95 10.78 -1.68 -0.78
N ALA A 96 10.25 -0.81 -1.67
CA ALA A 96 10.91 0.44 -2.00
C ALA A 96 11.11 1.31 -0.75
N SER A 97 10.12 1.34 0.15
CA SER A 97 10.19 2.14 1.37
C SER A 97 11.22 1.63 2.37
N LEU A 98 11.47 0.32 2.39
CA LEU A 98 12.54 -0.29 3.19
C LEU A 98 13.94 0.00 2.63
N ILE A 99 14.09 0.10 1.30
CA ILE A 99 15.39 0.28 0.65
C ILE A 99 15.78 1.76 0.58
N PHE A 100 14.83 2.63 0.24
CA PHE A 100 15.09 4.03 -0.10
C PHE A 100 14.55 5.03 0.92
N GLY A 101 13.96 4.57 2.02
CA GLY A 101 13.15 5.40 2.90
C GLY A 101 11.72 5.59 2.36
N PRO A 102 10.79 6.18 3.13
CA PRO A 102 9.37 6.20 2.79
C PRO A 102 9.13 6.92 1.46
N VAL A 103 8.63 6.20 0.45
CA VAL A 103 8.53 6.72 -0.92
C VAL A 103 7.53 7.87 -1.07
N THR A 104 6.61 8.02 -0.13
CA THR A 104 5.63 9.10 -0.05
C THR A 104 6.19 10.35 0.66
N ALA A 105 7.33 10.23 1.33
CA ALA A 105 7.81 11.27 2.23
C ALA A 105 8.12 12.60 1.55
N GLY A 106 8.79 12.58 0.40
CA GLY A 106 9.11 13.81 -0.33
C GLY A 106 7.87 14.62 -0.73
N TYR A 107 6.80 13.93 -1.15
CA TYR A 107 5.55 14.62 -1.49
C TYR A 107 4.89 15.24 -0.24
N ILE A 108 4.78 14.48 0.85
CA ILE A 108 4.20 14.95 2.11
C ILE A 108 5.06 16.10 2.66
N TYR A 109 6.37 16.05 2.47
CA TYR A 109 7.30 17.13 2.83
C TYR A 109 6.98 18.44 2.13
N GLU A 110 6.76 18.39 0.82
CA GLU A 110 6.50 19.57 -0.01
C GLU A 110 5.07 20.13 0.14
N HIS A 111 4.07 19.28 0.40
CA HIS A 111 2.65 19.65 0.32
C HIS A 111 1.90 19.58 1.66
N GLY A 112 2.54 19.04 2.70
CA GLY A 112 1.94 18.87 4.01
C GLY A 112 2.09 20.09 4.92
N VAL A 113 1.16 20.20 5.86
CA VAL A 113 1.15 21.19 6.94
C VAL A 113 1.96 20.67 8.13
N GLN A 114 2.66 21.56 8.82
CA GLN A 114 3.51 21.24 9.97
C GLN A 114 2.81 21.53 11.28
N VAL A 115 2.95 20.63 12.23
CA VAL A 115 2.55 20.79 13.62
C VAL A 115 3.63 20.19 14.52
N THR A 116 3.92 20.84 15.64
CA THR A 116 4.79 20.27 16.67
C THR A 116 4.16 19.03 17.27
N ALA A 117 4.89 17.91 17.30
CA ALA A 117 4.39 16.70 17.93
C ALA A 117 4.20 16.92 19.44
N GLU A 118 3.04 16.52 19.97
CA GLU A 118 2.78 16.55 21.41
C GLU A 118 3.57 15.46 22.11
N GLN A 119 3.68 14.30 21.46
CA GLN A 119 4.36 13.13 21.98
C GLN A 119 4.86 12.26 20.84
N VAL A 120 6.13 11.84 20.92
CA VAL A 120 6.72 10.84 20.03
C VAL A 120 7.25 9.70 20.91
N ASP A 121 6.75 8.50 20.67
CA ASP A 121 7.21 7.26 21.28
C ASP A 121 7.75 6.32 20.19
N HIS A 122 8.28 5.16 20.58
CA HIS A 122 8.81 4.16 19.66
C HIS A 122 7.75 3.60 18.70
N ASP A 123 6.48 3.53 19.13
CA ASP A 123 5.42 2.86 18.38
C ASP A 123 4.32 3.81 17.87
N TYR A 124 4.31 5.07 18.31
CA TYR A 124 3.28 6.03 17.90
C TYR A 124 3.76 7.48 18.00
N VAL A 125 3.08 8.34 17.24
CA VAL A 125 3.17 9.79 17.36
C VAL A 125 1.78 10.36 17.64
N ARG A 126 1.76 11.40 18.47
CA ARG A 126 0.56 12.17 18.79
C ARG A 126 0.74 13.64 18.43
N PHE A 127 -0.25 14.22 17.77
CA PHE A 127 -0.30 15.63 17.42
C PHE A 127 -1.75 16.08 17.28
N THR A 128 -2.00 17.39 17.38
CA THR A 128 -3.31 17.99 17.12
C THR A 128 -3.26 18.76 15.80
N ALA A 129 -4.07 18.36 14.83
CA ALA A 129 -4.11 19.01 13.52
C ALA A 129 -4.81 20.38 13.58
N GLU A 130 -4.75 21.14 12.48
CA GLU A 130 -5.34 22.48 12.37
C GLU A 130 -6.87 22.48 12.54
N ASP A 131 -7.52 21.33 12.29
CA ASP A 131 -8.95 21.12 12.53
C ASP A 131 -9.30 20.99 14.03
N GLY A 132 -8.29 20.98 14.92
CA GLY A 132 -8.42 20.79 16.36
C GLY A 132 -8.58 19.34 16.78
N THR A 133 -8.51 18.38 15.85
CA THR A 133 -8.60 16.94 16.14
C THR A 133 -7.23 16.41 16.56
N ALA A 134 -7.19 15.73 17.70
CA ALA A 134 -6.00 15.01 18.15
C ALA A 134 -5.88 13.65 17.45
N TYR A 135 -4.75 13.40 16.82
CA TYR A 135 -4.42 12.15 16.14
C TYR A 135 -3.35 11.39 16.92
N THR A 136 -3.56 10.09 17.09
CA THR A 136 -2.55 9.15 17.58
C THR A 136 -2.30 8.13 16.48
N LEU A 137 -1.15 8.22 15.82
CA LEU A 137 -0.83 7.42 14.65
C LEU A 137 0.30 6.43 14.95
N PRO A 138 0.14 5.16 14.54
CA PRO A 138 1.19 4.16 14.68
C PRO A 138 2.41 4.50 13.83
N HIS A 139 3.59 4.41 14.44
CA HIS A 139 4.90 4.59 13.84
C HIS A 139 5.61 3.23 13.75
N SER A 140 6.20 2.92 12.60
CA SER A 140 6.94 1.67 12.38
C SER A 140 8.43 1.89 12.58
N PHE A 141 9.03 1.14 13.51
CA PHE A 141 10.48 1.11 13.73
C PHE A 141 11.26 0.65 12.48
N PHE A 142 10.71 -0.29 11.70
CA PHE A 142 11.41 -0.88 10.55
C PHE A 142 11.36 0.00 9.29
N THR A 143 10.49 1.00 9.26
CA THR A 143 10.39 1.92 8.12
C THR A 143 10.10 3.31 8.67
N PRO A 144 11.15 3.98 9.21
CA PRO A 144 10.95 5.26 9.88
C PRO A 144 10.39 6.29 8.89
N PRO A 145 9.31 7.01 9.23
CA PRO A 145 8.74 8.08 8.42
C PRO A 145 9.55 9.38 8.55
N SER A 146 10.79 9.31 9.05
CA SER A 146 11.67 10.46 9.20
C SER A 146 12.15 10.92 7.83
N TYR A 147 12.01 12.21 7.54
CA TYR A 147 12.46 12.83 6.29
C TYR A 147 12.58 14.35 6.46
N PRO A 148 13.62 15.02 5.90
CA PRO A 148 14.72 14.45 5.12
C PRO A 148 15.89 13.95 5.97
N ASP A 149 15.92 14.25 7.26
CA ASP A 149 17.02 13.87 8.14
C ASP A 149 16.88 12.42 8.65
N ASP A 150 18.00 11.71 8.67
CA ASP A 150 18.16 10.39 9.31
C ASP A 150 18.49 10.51 10.81
N THR A 151 18.50 11.74 11.33
CA THR A 151 18.83 12.01 12.73
C THR A 151 17.76 11.36 13.61
N SER A 152 18.18 10.57 14.59
CA SER A 152 17.24 9.89 15.47
C SER A 152 16.33 10.90 16.16
N LEU A 153 15.01 10.73 15.96
CA LEU A 153 13.95 11.49 16.64
C LEU A 153 14.11 11.50 18.16
N ALA A 154 14.79 10.50 18.73
CA ALA A 154 15.07 10.41 20.16
C ALA A 154 15.96 11.54 20.69
N PHE A 155 16.67 12.27 19.82
CA PHE A 155 17.52 13.40 20.17
C PHE A 155 16.98 14.74 19.65
N ALA A 156 15.77 14.77 19.08
CA ALA A 156 15.17 16.01 18.60
C ALA A 156 14.60 16.80 19.79
N ASP A 157 15.01 18.07 19.94
CA ASP A 157 14.47 18.96 20.98
C ASP A 157 12.98 19.25 20.75
N GLN A 158 12.54 19.30 19.49
CA GLN A 158 11.13 19.45 19.09
C GLN A 158 10.85 18.64 17.81
N PRO A 159 10.35 17.41 17.91
CA PRO A 159 9.92 16.67 16.73
C PRO A 159 8.70 17.34 16.08
N VAL A 160 8.74 17.47 14.77
CA VAL A 160 7.68 18.06 13.96
C VAL A 160 6.98 16.96 13.17
N VAL A 161 5.64 16.97 13.19
CA VAL A 161 4.82 16.16 12.30
C VAL A 161 4.42 17.01 11.12
N ARG A 162 4.71 16.51 9.92
CA ARG A 162 4.13 17.07 8.71
C ARG A 162 3.13 16.11 8.10
N TYR A 163 1.92 16.56 7.86
CA TYR A 163 0.80 15.73 7.39
C TYR A 163 0.04 16.38 6.24
N LEU A 164 -0.65 15.57 5.43
CA LEU A 164 -1.57 16.11 4.42
C LEU A 164 -2.87 16.58 5.08
N PRO A 165 -3.33 17.84 4.88
CA PRO A 165 -4.48 18.39 5.61
C PRO A 165 -5.76 17.58 5.48
N ASP A 166 -6.08 17.12 4.26
CA ASP A 166 -7.28 16.31 4.00
C ASP A 166 -7.11 14.84 4.44
N HIS A 167 -5.88 14.42 4.73
CA HIS A 167 -5.51 13.04 5.07
C HIS A 167 -4.44 12.99 6.19
N PRO A 168 -4.75 13.34 7.45
CA PRO A 168 -3.76 13.43 8.52
C PRO A 168 -3.04 12.12 8.83
N GLN A 169 -3.56 10.97 8.39
CA GLN A 169 -2.89 9.68 8.51
C GLN A 169 -1.69 9.53 7.55
N ALA A 170 -1.57 10.39 6.55
CA ALA A 170 -0.41 10.50 5.69
C ALA A 170 0.55 11.55 6.25
N TYR A 171 1.60 11.10 6.94
CA TYR A 171 2.51 11.96 7.66
C TYR A 171 3.98 11.53 7.54
N VAL A 172 4.86 12.48 7.81
CA VAL A 172 6.31 12.32 8.01
C VAL A 172 6.74 13.03 9.27
N LEU A 173 7.86 12.60 9.84
CA LEU A 173 8.46 13.21 11.02
C LEU A 173 9.75 13.93 10.62
N ASP A 174 9.99 15.11 11.19
CA ASP A 174 11.21 15.89 10.99
C ASP A 174 11.78 16.31 12.36
N THR A 175 13.10 16.48 12.41
CA THR A 175 13.85 16.95 13.59
C THR A 175 14.12 18.45 13.55
N ARG A 176 13.92 19.11 12.40
CA ARG A 176 13.96 20.57 12.27
C ARG A 176 12.56 21.07 11.97
N ALA A 177 12.16 22.19 12.57
CA ALA A 177 11.12 23.00 11.93
C ALA A 177 11.62 23.26 10.51
N SER A 178 10.88 22.82 9.49
CA SER A 178 11.37 22.89 8.12
C SER A 178 11.69 24.34 7.81
N LEU A 179 12.96 24.59 7.51
CA LEU A 179 13.43 25.90 7.12
C LEU A 179 13.40 25.98 5.59
N ASP A 180 13.01 27.12 5.03
CA ASP A 180 13.06 27.37 3.60
C ASP A 180 14.53 27.44 3.13
N SER A 181 14.75 27.63 1.82
CA SER A 181 16.10 27.77 1.27
C SER A 181 16.89 28.97 1.83
N ALA A 182 16.23 29.87 2.56
CA ALA A 182 16.82 31.02 3.23
C ALA A 182 17.06 30.78 4.74
N GLY A 183 16.65 29.65 5.29
CA GLY A 183 16.82 29.32 6.71
C GLY A 183 15.68 29.82 7.61
N GLU A 184 14.54 30.22 7.04
CA GLU A 184 13.36 30.70 7.77
C GLU A 184 12.31 29.60 7.93
N PRO A 185 11.52 29.55 9.02
CA PRO A 185 10.47 28.55 9.18
C PRO A 185 9.48 28.55 8.00
N VAL A 186 9.26 27.40 7.38
CA VAL A 186 8.23 27.21 6.35
C VAL A 186 6.87 27.17 7.04
N GLY A 187 6.13 28.28 7.04
CA GLY A 187 4.73 28.29 7.48
C GLY A 187 4.28 29.43 8.40
N ASP A 188 5.05 30.51 8.55
CA ASP A 188 4.55 31.75 9.16
C ASP A 188 3.73 32.61 8.17
#